data_AF-A0A382CGJ2-F1
#
_entry.id   AF-A0A382CGJ2-F1
#
_cell.length_a   1.000
_cell.length_b   1.000
_cell.length_c   1.000
_cell.angle_alpha   90.00
_cell.angle_beta   90.00
_cell.angle_gamma   90.00
#
_symmetry.space_group_name_H-M   'P 1'
#
loop_
_entity.id
_entity.type
_entity.pdbx_description
1 polymer ?
#
loop_
_entity_poly.entity_id
_entity_poly.type
_entity_poly.pdbx_seq_one_letter_code
_entity_poly.pdbx_strand_id
1 'polypeptide(L)'
;MGAVVLSSNYLVQFPINHYGLNEILTYGAFSYPVAFLVTDLANRVYGKLIARKIVYIGFIIGISSTLLFSTNFSDLISLRIAIGSGTAFIVAQLLDVQIFDQLRRKKW
;
A
#
# COMPACT_ATOMS: atom_id res chain seq x y z
N MET A 1 -1.66 3.93 -8.48
CA MET A 1 -1.86 3.33 -7.14
C MET A 1 -2.38 1.92 -7.26
N GLY A 2 -3.59 1.69 -7.79
CA GLY A 2 -4.16 0.34 -7.96
C GLY A 2 -3.23 -0.66 -8.66
N ALA A 3 -2.69 -0.32 -9.83
CA ALA A 3 -1.76 -1.20 -10.54
C ALA A 3 -0.50 -1.56 -9.71
N VAL A 4 0.05 -0.60 -8.96
CA VAL A 4 1.21 -0.83 -8.09
C VAL A 4 0.86 -1.76 -6.95
N VAL A 5 -0.27 -1.53 -6.27
CA VAL A 5 -0.75 -2.38 -5.18
C VAL A 5 -1.03 -3.81 -5.67
N LEU A 6 -1.61 -3.97 -6.86
CA LEU A 6 -1.85 -5.26 -7.49
C LEU A 6 -0.53 -5.99 -7.79
N SER A 7 0.42 -5.29 -8.42
CA SER A 7 1.76 -5.82 -8.67
C SER A 7 2.47 -6.18 -7.37
N SER A 8 2.35 -5.36 -6.32
CA SER A 8 2.89 -5.65 -4.99
C SER A 8 2.29 -6.91 -4.38
N ASN A 9 0.97 -7.05 -4.41
CA ASN A 9 0.28 -8.23 -3.86
C ASN A 9 0.63 -9.52 -4.61
N TYR A 10 0.88 -9.42 -5.92
CA TYR A 10 1.39 -10.56 -6.69
C TYR A 10 2.86 -10.86 -6.36
N LEU A 11 3.71 -9.83 -6.28
CA LEU A 11 5.14 -9.97 -6.00
C LEU A 11 5.45 -10.39 -4.56
N VAL A 12 4.55 -10.16 -3.60
CA VAL A 12 4.67 -10.66 -2.22
C VAL A 12 4.73 -12.19 -2.19
N GLN A 13 4.14 -12.87 -3.16
CA GLN A 13 4.14 -14.34 -3.23
C GLN A 13 5.50 -14.93 -3.64
N PHE A 14 6.44 -14.08 -4.10
CA PHE A 14 7.78 -14.49 -4.49
C PHE A 14 8.79 -14.06 -3.42
N PRO A 15 9.14 -14.96 -2.48
CA PRO A 15 10.24 -14.73 -1.54
C PRO A 15 11.59 -14.77 -2.25
N ILE A 16 12.55 -14.00 -1.75
CA ILE A 16 13.90 -13.96 -2.32
C ILE A 16 14.70 -15.15 -1.79
N ASN A 17 14.81 -16.19 -2.63
CA ASN A 17 15.56 -17.42 -2.37
C ASN A 17 17.08 -17.28 -2.32
N HIS A 18 17.59 -16.04 -2.36
CA HIS A 18 19.01 -15.76 -2.31
C HIS A 18 19.42 -15.28 -0.91
N TYR A 19 20.58 -15.74 -0.41
CA TYR A 19 21.15 -15.37 0.89
C TYR A 19 20.34 -15.76 2.15
N GLY A 20 19.32 -16.63 2.05
CA GLY A 20 18.52 -17.04 3.21
C GLY A 20 17.50 -15.99 3.68
N LEU A 21 17.21 -14.97 2.89
CA LEU A 21 16.24 -13.91 3.22
C LEU A 21 14.77 -14.28 2.94
N ASN A 22 14.47 -15.54 2.66
CA ASN A 22 13.15 -16.02 2.24
C ASN A 22 12.00 -15.66 3.17
N GLU A 23 12.26 -15.60 4.47
CA GLU A 23 11.23 -15.32 5.48
C GLU A 23 11.08 -13.82 5.78
N ILE A 24 12.03 -12.98 5.32
CA ILE A 24 12.14 -11.57 5.70
C ILE A 24 11.85 -10.65 4.51
N LEU A 25 12.21 -11.05 3.29
CA LEU A 25 12.12 -10.21 2.10
C LEU A 25 11.40 -10.91 0.93
N THR A 26 10.32 -10.29 0.46
CA THR A 26 9.63 -10.66 -0.77
C THR A 26 9.86 -9.59 -1.84
N TYR A 27 9.74 -9.95 -3.12
CA TYR A 27 9.81 -8.97 -4.21
C TYR A 27 8.73 -7.88 -4.09
N GLY A 28 7.65 -8.16 -3.36
CA GLY A 28 6.62 -7.18 -2.99
C GLY A 28 7.18 -6.00 -2.19
N ALA A 29 8.17 -6.22 -1.32
CA ALA A 29 8.77 -5.14 -0.51
C ALA A 29 9.44 -4.06 -1.37
N PHE A 30 10.02 -4.42 -2.52
CA PHE A 30 10.63 -3.46 -3.45
C PHE A 30 9.60 -2.60 -4.20
N SER A 31 8.39 -3.12 -4.39
CA SER A 31 7.32 -2.41 -5.07
C SER A 31 6.55 -1.45 -4.15
N TYR A 32 6.60 -1.64 -2.84
CA TYR A 32 5.90 -0.80 -1.85
C TYR A 32 6.34 0.68 -1.88
N PRO A 33 7.65 1.02 -1.99
CA PRO A 33 8.11 2.39 -2.16
C PRO A 33 7.52 3.10 -3.39
N VAL A 34 7.17 2.35 -4.44
CA VAL A 34 6.53 2.92 -5.63
C VAL A 34 5.11 3.41 -5.32
N ALA A 35 4.37 2.72 -4.43
CA ALA A 35 3.03 3.15 -4.03
C ALA A 35 3.08 4.47 -3.25
N PHE A 36 4.10 4.62 -2.41
CA PHE A 36 4.42 5.88 -1.74
C PHE A 36 4.74 7.00 -2.75
N LEU A 37 5.63 6.74 -3.71
CA LEU A 37 6.05 7.71 -4.72
C LEU A 37 4.88 8.18 -5.60
N VAL A 38 3.97 7.28 -5.96
CA VAL A 38 2.73 7.62 -6.68
C VAL A 38 1.84 8.55 -5.85
N THR A 39 1.74 8.30 -4.55
CA THR A 39 0.90 9.11 -3.65
C THR A 39 1.49 10.51 -3.46
N ASP A 40 2.80 10.61 -3.30
CA ASP A 40 3.51 11.90 -3.22
C ASP A 40 3.40 12.70 -4.52
N LEU A 41 3.65 12.07 -5.67
CA LEU A 41 3.54 12.73 -6.98
C LEU A 41 2.11 13.22 -7.23
N ALA A 42 1.11 12.40 -6.87
CA ALA A 42 -0.28 12.80 -6.97
C ALA A 42 -0.61 13.99 -6.05
N ASN A 43 -0.06 14.02 -4.84
CA ASN A 43 -0.20 15.16 -3.93
C ASN A 43 0.46 16.43 -4.50
N ARG A 44 1.61 16.28 -5.20
CA ARG A 44 2.29 17.41 -5.82
C ARG A 44 1.52 17.99 -7.01
N VAL A 45 1.01 17.14 -7.90
CA VAL A 45 0.35 17.53 -9.15
C VAL A 45 -1.10 17.98 -8.92
N TYR A 46 -1.87 17.21 -8.14
CA TYR A 46 -3.32 17.37 -8.00
C TYR A 46 -3.75 17.89 -6.62
N GLY A 47 -2.83 17.97 -5.66
CA GLY A 47 -3.12 18.42 -4.31
C GLY A 47 -3.72 17.35 -3.40
N LYS A 48 -3.78 17.70 -2.11
CA LYS A 48 -4.15 16.81 -1.00
C LYS A 48 -5.50 16.11 -1.13
N LEU A 49 -6.53 16.79 -1.64
CA LEU A 49 -7.87 16.22 -1.78
C LEU A 49 -7.92 15.08 -2.80
N ILE A 50 -7.26 15.26 -3.94
CA ILE A 50 -7.21 14.24 -5.01
C ILE A 50 -6.28 13.10 -4.59
N ALA A 51 -5.16 13.40 -3.94
CA ALA A 51 -4.26 12.36 -3.39
C ALA A 51 -4.98 11.42 -2.41
N ARG A 52 -5.81 11.95 -1.50
CA ARG A 52 -6.64 11.12 -0.59
C ARG A 52 -7.60 10.20 -1.36
N LYS A 53 -8.26 10.69 -2.41
CA LYS A 53 -9.14 9.85 -3.24
C LYS A 53 -8.37 8.71 -3.92
N ILE A 54 -7.17 8.99 -4.42
CA ILE A 54 -6.30 7.97 -5.03
C ILE A 54 -5.90 6.89 -4.03
N VAL A 55 -5.60 7.27 -2.78
CA VAL A 55 -5.34 6.32 -1.68
C VAL A 55 -6.56 5.43 -1.44
N TYR A 56 -7.76 6.01 -1.28
CA TYR A 56 -8.98 5.23 -1.01
C TYR A 56 -9.31 4.28 -2.17
N ILE A 57 -9.23 4.74 -3.42
CA ILE A 57 -9.48 3.90 -4.59
C ILE A 57 -8.43 2.78 -4.69
N GLY A 58 -7.15 3.11 -4.49
CA GLY A 58 -6.07 2.12 -4.49
C GLY A 58 -6.24 1.06 -3.40
N PHE A 59 -6.68 1.47 -2.21
CA PHE A 59 -6.97 0.59 -1.10
C PHE A 59 -8.15 -0.36 -1.39
N ILE A 60 -9.26 0.18 -1.93
CA ILE A 60 -10.41 -0.64 -2.32
C ILE A 60 -10.01 -1.67 -3.37
N ILE A 61 -9.27 -1.26 -4.41
CA ILE A 61 -8.76 -2.17 -5.45
C ILE A 61 -7.86 -3.25 -4.83
N GLY A 62 -6.97 -2.87 -3.90
CA GLY A 62 -6.09 -3.80 -3.19
C GLY A 62 -6.87 -4.83 -2.38
N ILE A 63 -7.85 -4.39 -1.57
CA ILE A 63 -8.73 -5.27 -0.79
C ILE A 63 -9.55 -6.18 -1.69
N SER A 64 -10.18 -5.64 -2.74
CA SER A 64 -10.98 -6.43 -3.68
C SER A 64 -10.13 -7.50 -4.36
N SER A 65 -8.89 -7.17 -4.74
CA SER A 65 -7.97 -8.15 -5.30
C SER A 65 -7.58 -9.23 -4.29
N THR A 66 -7.25 -8.86 -3.05
CA THR A 66 -6.99 -9.84 -1.99
C THR A 66 -8.20 -10.72 -1.73
N LEU A 67 -9.42 -10.19 -1.73
CA LEU A 67 -10.67 -10.96 -1.60
C LEU A 67 -10.89 -11.94 -2.77
N LEU A 68 -10.58 -11.52 -4.00
CA LEU A 68 -10.76 -12.34 -5.19
C LEU A 68 -9.74 -13.48 -5.30
N PHE A 69 -8.50 -13.24 -4.86
CA PHE A 69 -7.41 -14.23 -4.97
C PHE A 69 -7.20 -15.05 -3.68
N SER A 70 -7.57 -14.55 -2.51
CA SER A 70 -7.41 -15.24 -1.22
C SER A 70 -8.68 -15.99 -0.85
N THR A 71 -8.87 -17.19 -1.38
CA THR A 71 -10.05 -18.04 -1.16
C THR A 71 -10.07 -18.79 0.19
N ASN A 72 -9.58 -18.19 1.28
CA ASN A 72 -9.55 -18.80 2.63
C ASN A 72 -9.89 -17.79 3.75
N PHE A 73 -11.13 -17.29 3.77
CA PHE A 73 -11.64 -16.42 4.84
C PHE A 73 -12.26 -17.17 6.03
N SER A 74 -12.09 -18.49 6.11
CA SER A 74 -12.68 -19.32 7.17
C SER A 74 -12.10 -19.07 8.56
N ASP A 75 -10.89 -18.50 8.66
CA ASP A 75 -10.23 -18.20 9.93
C ASP A 75 -10.50 -16.79 10.43
N LEU A 76 -11.09 -16.70 11.62
CA LEU A 76 -11.28 -15.44 12.38
C LEU A 76 -9.95 -14.68 12.59
N ILE A 77 -8.83 -15.41 12.64
CA ILE A 77 -7.47 -14.86 12.79
C ILE A 77 -7.08 -14.06 11.53
N SER A 78 -7.30 -14.63 10.35
CA SER A 78 -7.02 -13.98 9.06
C SER A 78 -7.83 -12.69 8.89
N LEU A 79 -9.08 -12.68 9.36
CA LEU A 79 -9.92 -11.47 9.31
C LEU A 79 -9.40 -10.35 10.22
N ARG A 80 -8.96 -10.68 11.44
CA ARG A 80 -8.37 -9.68 12.36
C ARG A 80 -7.08 -9.09 11.78
N ILE A 81 -6.23 -9.92 11.20
CA ILE A 81 -4.99 -9.48 10.54
C ILE A 81 -5.32 -8.58 9.34
N ALA A 82 -6.30 -8.95 8.52
CA ALA A 82 -6.73 -8.16 7.38
C ALA A 82 -7.27 -6.77 7.80
N ILE A 83 -8.11 -6.72 8.84
CA ILE A 83 -8.66 -5.45 9.35
C ILE A 83 -7.55 -4.59 9.97
N GLY A 84 -6.66 -5.19 10.77
CA GLY A 84 -5.56 -4.49 11.43
C GLY A 84 -4.56 -3.91 10.43
N SER A 85 -4.09 -4.73 9.49
CA SER A 85 -3.18 -4.29 8.42
C SER A 85 -3.83 -3.28 7.48
N GLY A 86 -5.11 -3.46 7.13
CA GLY A 86 -5.85 -2.53 6.29
C GLY A 86 -6.01 -1.15 6.94
N THR A 87 -6.31 -1.13 8.25
CA THR A 87 -6.43 0.13 9.01
C THR A 87 -5.07 0.82 9.12
N ALA A 88 -4.01 0.07 9.44
CA ALA A 88 -2.66 0.61 9.49
C ALA A 88 -2.23 1.21 8.14
N PHE A 89 -2.55 0.55 7.03
CA PHE A 89 -2.24 1.04 5.68
C PHE A 89 -2.96 2.36 5.37
N ILE A 90 -4.26 2.47 5.64
CA ILE A 90 -4.98 3.73 5.41
C ILE A 90 -4.40 4.87 6.26
N VAL A 91 -4.15 4.60 7.55
CA VAL A 91 -3.60 5.61 8.47
C VAL A 91 -2.23 6.08 7.98
N ALA A 92 -1.35 5.16 7.58
CA ALA A 92 -0.03 5.48 7.04
C ALA A 92 -0.13 6.38 5.79
N GLN A 93 -0.90 5.98 4.78
CA GLN A 93 -1.02 6.77 3.54
C GLN A 93 -1.66 8.15 3.78
N LEU A 94 -2.62 8.26 4.70
CA LEU A 94 -3.21 9.55 5.04
C LEU A 94 -2.23 10.47 5.76
N LEU A 95 -1.39 9.91 6.63
CA LEU A 95 -0.31 10.63 7.29
C LEU A 95 0.73 11.10 6.28
N ASP A 96 1.13 10.25 5.33
CA ASP A 96 2.04 10.65 4.25
C ASP A 96 1.50 11.87 3.50
N VAL A 97 0.25 11.81 3.03
CA VAL A 97 -0.36 12.95 2.32
C VAL A 97 -0.37 14.23 3.19
N GLN A 98 -0.59 14.12 4.50
CA GLN A 98 -0.58 15.28 5.40
C GLN A 98 0.82 15.84 5.60
N ILE A 99 1.80 14.97 5.90
CA ILE A 99 3.18 15.34 6.18
C ILE A 99 3.81 15.96 4.92
N PHE A 100 3.64 15.34 3.76
CA PHE A 100 4.18 15.86 2.50
C PHE A 100 3.52 17.17 2.05
N ASP A 101 2.20 17.32 2.25
CA ASP A 101 1.53 18.60 2.01
C ASP A 101 2.06 19.72 2.94
N GLN A 102 2.35 19.39 4.20
CA GLN A 102 2.90 20.35 5.16
C GLN A 102 4.38 20.70 4.86
N LEU A 103 5.20 19.70 4.53
CA LEU A 103 6.60 19.88 4.14
C LEU A 103 6.72 20.73 2.87
N ARG A 104 5.84 20.54 1.88
CA ARG A 104 5.79 21.34 0.66
C ARG A 104 5.56 22.83 0.92
N ARG A 105 4.77 23.17 1.96
CA ARG A 105 4.43 24.57 2.29
C ARG A 105 5.56 25.30 3.01
N LYS A 106 6.52 24.57 3.60
CA LYS A 106 7.73 25.18 4.13
C LYS A 106 8.67 25.46 2.95
N LYS A 107 8.85 26.74 2.62
CA LYS A 107 9.96 27.18 1.77
C LYS A 107 11.26 26.79 2.50
N TRP A 108 12.06 25.94 1.85
CA TRP A 108 13.46 25.77 2.22
C TRP A 108 14.21 27.08 1.97
#